data_AF-A0A7X6Y906-F1
#
_entry.id   AF-A0A7X6Y906-F1
#
_cell.length_a   1.000
_cell.length_b   1.000
_cell.length_c   1.000
_cell.angle_alpha   90.00
_cell.angle_beta   90.00
_cell.angle_gamma   90.00
#
_symmetry.space_group_name_H-M   'P 1'
#
loop_
_entity.id
_entity.type
_entity.pdbx_description
1 polymer ?
#
loop_
_entity_poly.entity_id
_entity_poly.type
_entity_poly.pdbx_seq_one_letter_code
_entity_poly.pdbx_strand_id
1 'polypeptide(L)'
;MSKVLKTMDGNTAAAHVAYAFTEVAAIYPITPSSPMAELVDEWSAYGKKNIFGQPVQVKELQSEAGAAGAVHGSLAAGALTTTFTASQGLLLMIPNMYKIAGELLPGVFHVSARALAAHALSIFGDHSDVMACRQTGFAMLAAGSVQEVMDLAGVAHLAAIKSRVPFLHFFDGFRTSHEVQKIEVLEYEDLAKLVDWEAVKAFRRRALNPEHPVTRGTAQNPDIYFQGREAANRFYAQVPDIVNDYMQQIAQLTGRDYRPFKYYGAADAEYVIVAMGSVCETIEETVDYLLAQGEKVGVIKVHLYRPFAADYFLDVLPPTVTRIAVLDRTKEPGSLGEPLY
;
A
#
# COMPACT_ATOMS: atom_id res chain seq x y z
N MET A 1 10.85 16.20 -19.42
CA MET A 1 10.98 15.04 -20.33
C MET A 1 9.61 14.74 -20.92
N SER A 2 9.51 14.14 -22.10
CA SER A 2 8.22 13.75 -22.68
C SER A 2 7.59 12.63 -21.84
N LYS A 3 6.33 12.79 -21.45
CA LYS A 3 5.58 11.80 -20.66
C LYS A 3 5.46 10.49 -21.43
N VAL A 4 5.82 9.37 -20.82
CA VAL A 4 5.67 8.03 -21.41
C VAL A 4 4.28 7.51 -21.08
N LEU A 5 3.42 7.42 -22.09
CA LEU A 5 2.06 6.90 -21.94
C LEU A 5 2.00 5.44 -22.38
N LYS A 6 1.36 4.58 -21.56
CA LYS A 6 1.09 3.18 -21.90
C LYS A 6 -0.33 2.80 -21.49
N THR A 7 -0.90 1.84 -22.21
CA THR A 7 -2.18 1.23 -21.86
C THR A 7 -1.91 -0.04 -21.07
N MET A 8 -2.32 -0.08 -19.80
CA MET A 8 -2.12 -1.24 -18.93
C MET A 8 -3.19 -1.31 -17.83
N ASP A 9 -3.24 -2.42 -17.11
CA ASP A 9 -4.11 -2.59 -15.95
C ASP A 9 -3.43 -2.26 -14.61
N GLY A 10 -4.20 -2.22 -13.53
CA GLY A 10 -3.70 -1.97 -12.18
C GLY A 10 -2.64 -2.98 -11.74
N ASN A 11 -2.83 -4.27 -12.06
CA ASN A 11 -1.82 -5.30 -11.75
C ASN A 11 -0.47 -5.00 -12.43
N THR A 12 -0.48 -4.67 -13.72
CA THR A 12 0.74 -4.33 -14.47
C THR A 12 1.39 -3.06 -13.92
N ALA A 13 0.59 -2.05 -13.56
CA ALA A 13 1.08 -0.81 -12.96
C ALA A 13 1.77 -1.07 -11.60
N ALA A 14 1.15 -1.85 -10.71
CA ALA A 14 1.73 -2.22 -9.43
C ALA A 14 3.01 -3.06 -9.60
N ALA A 15 2.96 -4.08 -10.46
CA ALA A 15 4.10 -4.94 -10.76
C ALA A 15 5.28 -4.13 -11.32
N HIS A 16 5.02 -3.19 -12.24
CA HIS A 16 6.05 -2.34 -12.85
C HIS A 16 6.85 -1.60 -11.79
N VAL A 17 6.18 -0.98 -10.83
CA VAL A 17 6.84 -0.22 -9.76
C VAL A 17 7.46 -1.16 -8.72
N ALA A 18 6.75 -2.21 -8.30
CA ALA A 18 7.28 -3.18 -7.36
C ALA A 18 8.61 -3.78 -7.84
N TYR A 19 8.69 -4.15 -9.12
CA TYR A 19 9.91 -4.68 -9.73
C TYR A 19 11.10 -3.71 -9.63
N ALA A 20 10.85 -2.40 -9.71
CA ALA A 20 11.90 -1.38 -9.62
C ALA A 20 12.64 -1.42 -8.28
N PHE A 21 11.91 -1.58 -7.18
CA PHE A 21 12.43 -1.49 -5.80
C PHE A 21 12.83 -2.83 -5.17
N THR A 22 12.58 -3.94 -5.86
CA THR A 22 12.65 -5.27 -5.26
C THR A 22 13.93 -6.01 -5.65
N GLU A 23 14.59 -6.63 -4.68
CA GLU A 23 15.68 -7.59 -4.90
C GLU A 23 15.15 -9.03 -4.91
N VAL A 24 14.19 -9.35 -4.02
CA VAL A 24 13.56 -10.67 -3.88
C VAL A 24 12.04 -10.57 -3.88
N ALA A 25 11.35 -11.43 -4.62
CA ALA A 25 9.89 -11.58 -4.56
C ALA A 25 9.53 -13.01 -4.15
N ALA A 26 8.92 -13.15 -2.97
CA ALA A 26 8.40 -14.43 -2.49
C ALA A 26 6.89 -14.47 -2.71
N ILE A 27 6.44 -15.37 -3.59
CA ILE A 27 5.09 -15.34 -4.17
C ILE A 27 4.32 -16.65 -3.97
N TYR A 28 3.01 -16.55 -4.09
CA TYR A 28 2.11 -17.68 -4.27
C TYR A 28 0.88 -17.19 -5.08
N PRO A 29 0.42 -17.93 -6.09
CA PRO A 29 -0.65 -17.47 -6.97
C PRO A 29 -2.01 -17.49 -6.29
N ILE A 30 -2.71 -16.34 -6.30
CA ILE A 30 -4.10 -16.21 -5.89
C ILE A 30 -4.80 -15.11 -6.71
N THR A 31 -5.97 -15.40 -7.28
CA THR A 31 -6.77 -14.41 -8.01
C THR A 31 -7.28 -13.31 -7.06
N PRO A 32 -7.30 -12.02 -7.42
CA PRO A 32 -6.90 -11.42 -8.69
C PRO A 32 -5.46 -10.85 -8.70
N SER A 33 -4.57 -11.30 -7.80
CA SER A 33 -3.19 -10.79 -7.69
C SER A 33 -2.16 -11.60 -8.49
N SER A 34 -2.46 -12.83 -8.91
CA SER A 34 -1.55 -13.68 -9.70
C SER A 34 -0.88 -12.97 -10.88
N PRO A 35 -1.57 -12.13 -11.68
CA PRO A 35 -0.93 -11.45 -12.81
C PRO A 35 0.28 -10.60 -12.42
N MET A 36 0.30 -10.00 -11.20
CA MET A 36 1.47 -9.25 -10.75
C MET A 36 2.72 -10.15 -10.60
N ALA A 37 2.53 -11.32 -10.00
CA ALA A 37 3.60 -12.27 -9.76
C ALA A 37 4.12 -12.88 -11.07
N GLU A 38 3.20 -13.22 -11.98
CA GLU A 38 3.51 -13.75 -13.33
C GLU A 38 4.34 -12.74 -14.14
N LEU A 39 3.94 -11.45 -14.15
CA LEU A 39 4.69 -10.40 -14.84
C LEU A 39 6.10 -10.18 -14.26
N VAL A 40 6.23 -10.23 -12.94
CA VAL A 40 7.53 -10.08 -12.27
C VAL A 40 8.45 -11.26 -12.59
N ASP A 41 7.91 -12.48 -12.63
CA ASP A 41 8.66 -13.66 -13.05
C ASP A 41 9.09 -13.58 -14.52
N GLU A 42 8.16 -13.23 -15.41
CA GLU A 42 8.43 -13.04 -16.84
C GLU A 42 9.52 -12.00 -17.09
N TRP A 43 9.41 -10.81 -16.48
CA TRP A 43 10.40 -9.75 -16.64
C TRP A 43 11.76 -10.14 -16.08
N SER A 44 11.80 -10.92 -14.99
CA SER A 44 13.06 -11.46 -14.46
C SER A 44 13.70 -12.46 -15.42
N ALA A 45 12.91 -13.37 -15.99
CA ALA A 45 13.37 -14.35 -16.98
C ALA A 45 13.94 -13.67 -18.24
N TYR A 46 13.37 -12.54 -18.67
CA TYR A 46 13.91 -11.72 -19.76
C TYR A 46 15.04 -10.78 -19.36
N GLY A 47 15.50 -10.82 -18.11
CA GLY A 47 16.66 -10.06 -17.66
C GLY A 47 16.41 -8.56 -17.46
N LYS A 48 15.14 -8.14 -17.30
CA LYS A 48 14.81 -6.76 -16.87
C LYS A 48 15.58 -6.44 -15.60
N LYS A 49 16.05 -5.20 -15.46
CA LYS A 49 16.83 -4.77 -14.30
C LYS A 49 15.99 -3.88 -13.40
N ASN A 50 16.07 -4.12 -12.10
CA ASN A 50 15.59 -3.21 -11.07
C ASN A 50 16.54 -2.00 -10.92
N ILE A 51 16.25 -1.08 -9.99
CA ILE A 51 17.10 0.12 -9.76
C ILE A 51 18.49 -0.21 -9.21
N PHE A 52 18.74 -1.46 -8.79
CA PHE A 52 20.05 -1.96 -8.34
C PHE A 52 20.84 -2.63 -9.48
N GLY A 53 20.34 -2.59 -10.72
CA GLY A 53 21.00 -3.18 -11.88
C GLY A 53 20.92 -4.71 -11.94
N GLN A 54 20.01 -5.35 -11.19
CA GLN A 54 19.85 -6.80 -11.12
C GLN A 54 18.43 -7.24 -11.50
N PRO A 55 18.23 -8.45 -12.03
CA PRO A 55 16.90 -9.04 -12.15
C PRO A 55 16.36 -9.40 -10.76
N VAL A 56 15.05 -9.29 -10.56
CA VAL A 56 14.38 -9.69 -9.31
C VAL A 56 14.49 -11.19 -9.12
N GLN A 57 14.89 -11.67 -7.94
CA GLN A 57 14.84 -13.09 -7.63
C GLN A 57 13.43 -13.50 -7.22
N VAL A 58 12.73 -14.21 -8.10
CA VAL A 58 11.37 -14.70 -7.84
C VAL A 58 11.42 -16.13 -7.30
N LYS A 59 10.66 -16.40 -6.24
CA LYS A 59 10.47 -17.73 -5.68
C LYS A 59 9.00 -17.97 -5.38
N GLU A 60 8.45 -19.02 -5.96
CA GLU A 60 7.15 -19.56 -5.60
C GLU A 60 7.29 -20.48 -4.38
N LEU A 61 6.36 -20.35 -3.42
CA LEU A 61 6.34 -21.12 -2.19
C LEU A 61 5.17 -22.11 -2.19
N GLN A 62 5.02 -22.90 -1.12
CA GLN A 62 3.93 -23.88 -0.98
C GLN A 62 2.58 -23.25 -0.62
N SER A 63 2.60 -22.02 -0.08
CA SER A 63 1.42 -21.22 0.29
C SER A 63 1.83 -19.77 0.61
N GLU A 64 0.87 -18.87 0.73
CA GLU A 64 1.10 -17.49 1.17
C GLU A 64 1.70 -17.40 2.57
N ALA A 65 1.41 -18.35 3.47
CA ALA A 65 2.07 -18.42 4.78
C ALA A 65 3.59 -18.66 4.63
N GLY A 66 3.97 -19.57 3.71
CA GLY A 66 5.37 -19.80 3.36
C GLY A 66 6.01 -18.59 2.69
N ALA A 67 5.29 -17.95 1.76
CA ALA A 67 5.73 -16.72 1.12
C ALA A 67 5.98 -15.61 2.16
N ALA A 68 5.07 -15.38 3.10
CA ALA A 68 5.24 -14.37 4.14
C ALA A 68 6.43 -14.65 5.07
N GLY A 69 6.69 -15.92 5.41
CA GLY A 69 7.88 -16.31 6.16
C GLY A 69 9.17 -16.09 5.37
N ALA A 70 9.16 -16.37 4.07
CA ALA A 70 10.29 -16.06 3.18
C ALA A 70 10.50 -14.55 3.05
N VAL A 71 9.44 -13.74 2.97
CA VAL A 71 9.55 -12.27 3.00
C VAL A 71 10.19 -11.80 4.31
N HIS A 72 9.72 -12.29 5.46
CA HIS A 72 10.30 -11.94 6.76
C HIS A 72 11.80 -12.28 6.81
N GLY A 73 12.18 -13.50 6.44
CA GLY A 73 13.57 -13.94 6.44
C GLY A 73 14.47 -13.13 5.49
N SER A 74 13.98 -12.85 4.27
CA SER A 74 14.74 -12.09 3.27
C SER A 74 14.96 -10.63 3.68
N LEU A 75 13.94 -9.97 4.23
CA LEU A 75 14.07 -8.64 4.81
C LEU A 75 15.02 -8.62 6.01
N ALA A 76 14.92 -9.59 6.91
CA ALA A 76 15.80 -9.69 8.08
C ALA A 76 17.28 -9.93 7.66
N ALA A 77 17.49 -10.58 6.53
CA ALA A 77 18.80 -10.81 5.91
C ALA A 77 19.29 -9.62 5.04
N GLY A 78 18.52 -8.53 4.92
CA GLY A 78 18.99 -7.28 4.31
C GLY A 78 18.67 -7.10 2.82
N ALA A 79 17.78 -7.92 2.24
CA ALA A 79 17.29 -7.74 0.88
C ALA A 79 15.93 -7.04 0.87
N LEU A 80 15.77 -6.02 0.02
CA LEU A 80 14.46 -5.38 -0.16
C LEU A 80 13.50 -6.37 -0.86
N THR A 81 12.41 -6.72 -0.17
CA THR A 81 11.57 -7.85 -0.55
C THR A 81 10.10 -7.45 -0.64
N THR A 82 9.43 -7.94 -1.69
CA THR A 82 8.00 -7.70 -1.94
C THR A 82 7.22 -9.01 -2.05
N THR A 83 5.90 -8.92 -2.03
CA THR A 83 4.98 -10.01 -2.34
C THR A 83 3.66 -9.48 -2.92
N PHE A 84 2.90 -10.38 -3.54
CA PHE A 84 1.63 -10.11 -4.20
C PHE A 84 0.60 -11.10 -3.65
N THR A 85 -0.53 -10.62 -3.15
CA THR A 85 -1.55 -11.48 -2.55
C THR A 85 -2.93 -10.84 -2.55
N ALA A 86 -3.95 -11.57 -2.09
CA ALA A 86 -5.32 -11.11 -1.93
C ALA A 86 -6.08 -12.06 -0.99
N SER A 87 -7.19 -11.61 -0.40
CA SER A 87 -8.20 -12.45 0.26
C SER A 87 -7.60 -13.46 1.25
N GLN A 88 -7.87 -14.76 1.04
CA GLN A 88 -7.39 -15.84 1.89
C GLN A 88 -5.87 -15.88 2.01
N GLY A 89 -5.17 -15.56 0.92
CA GLY A 89 -3.73 -15.53 0.90
C GLY A 89 -3.19 -14.48 1.87
N LEU A 90 -3.79 -13.29 1.88
CA LEU A 90 -3.41 -12.24 2.82
C LEU A 90 -3.65 -12.66 4.27
N LEU A 91 -4.76 -13.37 4.57
CA LEU A 91 -5.01 -13.89 5.93
C LEU A 91 -3.90 -14.83 6.41
N LEU A 92 -3.37 -15.67 5.52
CA LEU A 92 -2.27 -16.57 5.82
C LEU A 92 -0.95 -15.83 6.10
N MET A 93 -0.83 -14.58 5.64
CA MET A 93 0.36 -13.75 5.89
C MET A 93 0.30 -12.98 7.21
N ILE A 94 -0.89 -12.80 7.83
CA ILE A 94 -1.10 -12.00 9.05
C ILE A 94 -0.08 -12.31 10.16
N PRO A 95 0.22 -13.58 10.51
CA PRO A 95 1.18 -13.86 11.58
C PRO A 95 2.58 -13.28 11.32
N ASN A 96 3.05 -13.36 10.06
CA ASN A 96 4.33 -12.79 9.67
C ASN A 96 4.27 -11.27 9.52
N MET A 97 3.12 -10.69 9.16
CA MET A 97 2.96 -9.23 9.13
C MET A 97 3.25 -8.61 10.51
N TYR A 98 2.76 -9.20 11.60
CA TYR A 98 3.12 -8.74 12.94
C TYR A 98 4.63 -8.78 13.21
N LYS A 99 5.33 -9.80 12.71
CA LYS A 99 6.78 -9.93 12.87
C LYS A 99 7.55 -8.92 12.03
N ILE A 100 7.16 -8.75 10.77
CA ILE A 100 7.76 -7.78 9.84
C ILE A 100 7.61 -6.35 10.38
N ALA A 101 6.41 -6.00 10.85
CA ALA A 101 6.14 -4.69 11.46
C ALA A 101 6.85 -4.51 12.81
N GLY A 102 6.78 -5.51 13.69
CA GLY A 102 7.42 -5.46 15.01
C GLY A 102 8.95 -5.35 14.94
N GLU A 103 9.57 -5.86 13.87
CA GLU A 103 11.01 -5.75 13.64
C GLU A 103 11.40 -4.52 12.78
N LEU A 104 10.41 -3.70 12.38
CA LEU A 104 10.60 -2.47 11.60
C LEU A 104 11.41 -2.75 10.32
N LEU A 105 10.88 -3.66 9.51
CA LEU A 105 11.45 -4.10 8.24
C LEU A 105 10.71 -3.44 7.07
N PRO A 106 11.42 -2.87 6.07
CA PRO A 106 10.83 -2.07 5.00
C PRO A 106 10.25 -2.94 3.86
N GLY A 107 9.36 -3.89 4.20
CA GLY A 107 8.64 -4.71 3.21
C GLY A 107 7.43 -3.99 2.63
N VAL A 108 7.09 -4.28 1.38
CA VAL A 108 5.85 -3.80 0.75
C VAL A 108 5.05 -4.98 0.23
N PHE A 109 3.77 -5.03 0.60
CA PHE A 109 2.81 -6.02 0.11
C PHE A 109 1.87 -5.31 -0.86
N HIS A 110 1.79 -5.79 -2.10
CA HIS A 110 0.81 -5.30 -3.06
C HIS A 110 -0.40 -6.22 -3.08
N VAL A 111 -1.58 -5.66 -2.77
CA VAL A 111 -2.81 -6.42 -2.58
C VAL A 111 -3.88 -5.94 -3.55
N SER A 112 -4.36 -6.85 -4.40
CA SER A 112 -5.60 -6.60 -5.15
C SER A 112 -6.79 -7.03 -4.29
N ALA A 113 -7.27 -6.08 -3.48
CA ALA A 113 -8.20 -6.30 -2.38
C ALA A 113 -9.44 -7.09 -2.84
N ARG A 114 -9.75 -8.18 -2.13
CA ARG A 114 -10.72 -9.19 -2.53
C ARG A 114 -11.50 -9.71 -1.33
N ALA A 115 -12.79 -9.96 -1.56
CA ALA A 115 -13.70 -10.60 -0.62
C ALA A 115 -13.12 -11.85 0.07
N LEU A 116 -13.32 -11.94 1.38
CA LEU A 116 -13.11 -13.14 2.16
C LEU A 116 -14.26 -14.14 1.96
N ALA A 117 -13.92 -15.42 1.89
CA ALA A 117 -14.89 -16.50 1.87
C ALA A 117 -15.57 -16.61 3.24
N ALA A 118 -16.86 -16.26 3.28
CA ALA A 118 -17.71 -16.38 4.47
C ALA A 118 -18.79 -17.45 4.23
N HIS A 119 -20.02 -17.05 3.89
CA HIS A 119 -21.07 -17.99 3.48
C HIS A 119 -20.80 -18.63 2.11
N ALA A 120 -19.99 -17.97 1.28
CA ALA A 120 -19.54 -18.42 -0.02
C ALA A 120 -18.17 -17.79 -0.36
N LEU A 121 -17.43 -18.41 -1.28
CA LEU A 121 -16.23 -17.83 -1.88
C LEU A 121 -16.63 -16.73 -2.86
N SER A 122 -15.88 -15.63 -2.87
CA SER A 122 -15.90 -14.64 -3.95
C SER A 122 -14.47 -14.30 -4.36
N ILE A 123 -14.23 -14.25 -5.66
CA ILE A 123 -12.96 -13.79 -6.24
C ILE A 123 -12.95 -12.28 -6.45
N PHE A 124 -14.07 -11.59 -6.25
CA PHE A 124 -14.25 -10.19 -6.62
C PHE A 124 -13.85 -9.21 -5.51
N GLY A 125 -13.63 -7.96 -5.90
CA GLY A 125 -13.02 -6.93 -5.05
C GLY A 125 -13.94 -6.32 -4.00
N ASP A 126 -13.49 -6.39 -2.75
CA ASP A 126 -13.91 -5.58 -1.61
C ASP A 126 -12.71 -5.42 -0.66
N HIS A 127 -12.87 -4.75 0.49
CA HIS A 127 -11.80 -4.46 1.44
C HIS A 127 -11.77 -5.41 2.65
N SER A 128 -12.52 -6.51 2.65
CA SER A 128 -12.60 -7.41 3.80
C SER A 128 -11.26 -8.03 4.19
N ASP A 129 -10.39 -8.31 3.22
CA ASP A 129 -9.06 -8.86 3.44
C ASP A 129 -8.07 -7.85 4.02
N VAL A 130 -8.00 -6.65 3.46
CA VAL A 130 -7.14 -5.58 3.95
C VAL A 130 -7.60 -5.09 5.32
N MET A 131 -8.91 -5.02 5.57
CA MET A 131 -9.45 -4.63 6.87
C MET A 131 -9.17 -5.68 7.96
N ALA A 132 -9.03 -6.96 7.61
CA ALA A 132 -8.60 -8.00 8.54
C ALA A 132 -7.13 -7.85 8.99
N CYS A 133 -6.35 -7.02 8.30
CA CYS A 133 -4.93 -6.79 8.58
C CYS A 133 -4.63 -5.45 9.27
N ARG A 134 -5.64 -4.61 9.53
CA ARG A 134 -5.48 -3.21 10.00
C ARG A 134 -4.72 -3.04 11.32
N GLN A 135 -4.64 -4.09 12.12
CA GLN A 135 -4.02 -4.14 13.44
C GLN A 135 -2.60 -4.74 13.44
N THR A 136 -2.12 -5.23 12.29
CA THR A 136 -0.81 -5.90 12.18
C THR A 136 0.37 -4.96 12.40
N GLY A 137 0.15 -3.65 12.29
CA GLY A 137 1.20 -2.63 12.31
C GLY A 137 1.77 -2.30 10.94
N PHE A 138 1.20 -2.80 9.85
CA PHE A 138 1.51 -2.29 8.51
C PHE A 138 0.87 -0.91 8.32
N ALA A 139 1.60 0.00 7.66
CA ALA A 139 0.97 1.17 7.05
C ALA A 139 0.09 0.71 5.88
N MET A 140 -1.04 1.36 5.63
CA MET A 140 -2.00 0.95 4.61
C MET A 140 -2.27 2.11 3.68
N LEU A 141 -1.94 1.92 2.40
CA LEU A 141 -2.04 2.93 1.35
C LEU A 141 -2.95 2.43 0.22
N ALA A 142 -4.05 3.15 -0.01
CA ALA A 142 -5.08 2.80 -0.99
C ALA A 142 -4.93 3.60 -2.28
N ALA A 143 -5.09 2.92 -3.42
CA ALA A 143 -5.19 3.52 -4.74
C ALA A 143 -6.58 3.24 -5.36
N GLY A 144 -7.21 4.28 -5.91
CA GLY A 144 -8.54 4.24 -6.50
C GLY A 144 -8.57 3.99 -8.01
N SER A 145 -7.51 4.35 -8.74
CA SER A 145 -7.43 4.16 -10.19
C SER A 145 -6.12 3.51 -10.63
N VAL A 146 -6.05 3.07 -11.89
CA VAL A 146 -4.83 2.46 -12.45
C VAL A 146 -3.65 3.43 -12.42
N GLN A 147 -3.89 4.72 -12.66
CA GLN A 147 -2.85 5.75 -12.53
C GLN A 147 -2.39 5.90 -11.08
N GLU A 148 -3.31 5.93 -10.12
CA GLU A 148 -2.95 5.97 -8.70
C GLU A 148 -2.17 4.73 -8.25
N VAL A 149 -2.46 3.56 -8.82
CA VAL A 149 -1.71 2.34 -8.53
C VAL A 149 -0.23 2.49 -8.94
N MET A 150 0.06 3.10 -10.10
CA MET A 150 1.43 3.42 -10.51
C MET A 150 2.10 4.37 -9.51
N ASP A 151 1.42 5.46 -9.15
CA ASP A 151 2.04 6.53 -8.38
C ASP A 151 2.21 6.16 -6.90
N LEU A 152 1.17 5.62 -6.27
CA LEU A 152 1.14 5.28 -4.85
C LEU A 152 1.91 4.00 -4.52
N ALA A 153 2.11 3.09 -5.49
CA ALA A 153 3.06 2.01 -5.32
C ALA A 153 4.48 2.55 -5.08
N GLY A 154 4.87 3.60 -5.79
CA GLY A 154 6.17 4.25 -5.63
C GLY A 154 6.30 4.89 -4.24
N VAL A 155 5.26 5.60 -3.81
CA VAL A 155 5.17 6.18 -2.46
C VAL A 155 5.32 5.10 -1.38
N ALA A 156 4.65 3.95 -1.51
CA ALA A 156 4.73 2.86 -0.54
C ALA A 156 6.15 2.32 -0.36
N HIS A 157 6.88 2.06 -1.46
CA HIS A 157 8.27 1.58 -1.39
C HIS A 157 9.22 2.62 -0.80
N LEU A 158 9.13 3.86 -1.26
CA LEU A 158 9.97 4.97 -0.78
C LEU A 158 9.73 5.23 0.72
N ALA A 159 8.46 5.28 1.13
CA ALA A 159 8.07 5.51 2.52
C ALA A 159 8.45 4.31 3.42
N ALA A 160 8.33 3.07 2.95
CA ALA A 160 8.75 1.90 3.71
C ALA A 160 10.26 1.94 4.02
N ILE A 161 11.08 2.27 3.01
CA ILE A 161 12.54 2.40 3.16
C ILE A 161 12.89 3.49 4.19
N LYS A 162 12.30 4.69 4.06
CA LYS A 162 12.60 5.85 4.93
C LYS A 162 12.08 5.67 6.36
N SER A 163 10.84 5.21 6.51
CA SER A 163 10.18 5.08 7.82
C SER A 163 10.55 3.82 8.60
N ARG A 164 10.99 2.77 7.90
CA ARG A 164 11.15 1.39 8.39
C ARG A 164 9.84 0.67 8.73
N VAL A 165 8.69 1.31 8.55
CA VAL A 165 7.38 0.67 8.74
C VAL A 165 7.01 -0.02 7.43
N PRO A 166 6.60 -1.30 7.45
CA PRO A 166 6.18 -1.99 6.24
C PRO A 166 4.84 -1.45 5.72
N PHE A 167 4.64 -1.52 4.40
CA PHE A 167 3.44 -1.00 3.74
C PHE A 167 2.61 -2.12 3.12
N LEU A 168 1.29 -2.01 3.26
CA LEU A 168 0.30 -2.71 2.48
C LEU A 168 -0.28 -1.70 1.49
N HIS A 169 0.17 -1.78 0.24
CA HIS A 169 -0.36 -1.00 -0.86
C HIS A 169 -1.48 -1.78 -1.54
N PHE A 170 -2.70 -1.25 -1.54
CA PHE A 170 -3.86 -1.97 -2.07
C PHE A 170 -4.72 -1.17 -3.02
N PHE A 171 -5.41 -1.89 -3.87
CA PHE A 171 -6.34 -1.39 -4.88
C PHE A 171 -7.39 -2.44 -5.17
N ASP A 172 -8.53 -2.03 -5.71
CA ASP A 172 -9.72 -2.87 -5.73
C ASP A 172 -9.60 -4.01 -6.75
N GLY A 173 -9.76 -5.25 -6.27
CA GLY A 173 -9.69 -6.45 -7.07
C GLY A 173 -10.71 -6.43 -8.21
N PHE A 174 -10.26 -6.79 -9.41
CA PHE A 174 -10.96 -6.62 -10.70
C PHE A 174 -11.24 -5.18 -11.09
N ARG A 175 -11.94 -4.41 -10.24
CA ARG A 175 -12.40 -3.05 -10.56
C ARG A 175 -11.27 -2.08 -10.88
N THR A 176 -10.11 -2.23 -10.24
CA THR A 176 -8.88 -1.50 -10.58
C THR A 176 -7.80 -2.45 -11.08
N SER A 177 -7.68 -3.64 -10.49
CA SER A 177 -6.58 -4.55 -10.84
C SER A 177 -6.62 -5.08 -12.28
N HIS A 178 -7.80 -5.19 -12.89
CA HIS A 178 -8.01 -5.67 -14.27
C HIS A 178 -8.63 -4.60 -15.18
N GLU A 179 -8.88 -3.40 -14.67
CA GLU A 179 -9.33 -2.30 -15.50
C GLU A 179 -8.14 -1.80 -16.32
N VAL A 180 -8.29 -1.74 -17.64
CA VAL A 180 -7.26 -1.26 -18.55
C VAL A 180 -7.46 0.23 -18.78
N GLN A 181 -6.46 1.04 -18.42
CA GLN A 181 -6.44 2.47 -18.67
C GLN A 181 -5.16 2.91 -19.39
N LYS A 182 -5.24 4.03 -20.10
CA LYS A 182 -4.07 4.73 -20.62
C LYS A 182 -3.49 5.62 -19.52
N ILE A 183 -2.31 5.28 -19.01
CA ILE A 183 -1.65 5.96 -17.90
C ILE A 183 -0.28 6.51 -18.29
N GLU A 184 0.22 7.45 -17.51
CA GLU A 184 1.63 7.87 -17.49
C GLU A 184 2.45 6.95 -16.61
N VAL A 185 3.56 6.45 -17.15
CA VAL A 185 4.43 5.46 -16.49
C VAL A 185 5.61 6.15 -15.82
N LEU A 186 5.91 5.75 -14.59
CA LEU A 186 7.12 6.17 -13.89
C LEU A 186 8.31 5.34 -14.36
N GLU A 187 9.34 6.00 -14.90
CA GLU A 187 10.58 5.35 -15.30
C GLU A 187 11.44 5.00 -14.08
N TYR A 188 12.20 3.91 -14.16
CA TYR A 188 12.99 3.40 -13.03
C TYR A 188 14.09 4.39 -12.61
N GLU A 189 14.65 5.12 -13.57
CA GLU A 189 15.65 6.15 -13.30
C GLU A 189 15.10 7.30 -12.46
N ASP A 190 13.83 7.66 -12.64
CA ASP A 190 13.19 8.71 -11.85
C ASP A 190 12.84 8.21 -10.46
N LEU A 191 12.35 6.97 -10.34
CA LEU A 191 12.15 6.31 -9.04
C LEU A 191 13.47 6.20 -8.24
N ALA A 192 14.57 5.84 -8.90
CA ALA A 192 15.88 5.71 -8.27
C ALA A 192 16.43 7.03 -7.70
N LYS A 193 16.06 8.17 -8.28
CA LYS A 193 16.45 9.51 -7.78
C LYS A 193 15.74 9.88 -6.47
N LEU A 194 14.57 9.29 -6.18
CA LEU A 194 13.79 9.56 -4.98
C LEU A 194 14.20 8.68 -3.78
N VAL A 195 14.99 7.63 -4.02
CA VAL A 195 15.41 6.69 -2.97
C VAL A 195 16.33 7.35 -1.96
N ASP A 196 16.01 7.21 -0.68
CA ASP A 196 16.93 7.50 0.41
C ASP A 196 17.98 6.38 0.53
N TRP A 197 19.10 6.56 -0.18
CA TRP A 197 20.20 5.59 -0.20
C TRP A 197 20.90 5.42 1.16
N GLU A 198 20.83 6.41 2.06
CA GLU A 198 21.35 6.26 3.42
C GLU A 198 20.44 5.37 4.27
N ALA A 199 19.12 5.48 4.10
CA ALA A 199 18.16 4.56 4.71
C ALA A 199 18.35 3.12 4.20
N VAL A 200 18.59 2.91 2.90
CA VAL A 200 18.94 1.60 2.32
C VAL A 200 20.23 1.05 2.93
N LYS A 201 21.30 1.84 3.01
CA LYS A 201 22.56 1.42 3.66
C LYS A 201 22.34 1.09 5.13
N ALA A 202 21.53 1.88 5.84
CA ALA A 202 21.21 1.64 7.25
C ALA A 202 20.38 0.35 7.45
N PHE A 203 19.47 0.04 6.52
CA PHE A 203 18.75 -1.23 6.48
C PHE A 203 19.72 -2.41 6.33
N ARG A 204 20.63 -2.35 5.35
CA ARG A 204 21.63 -3.40 5.11
C ARG A 204 22.57 -3.59 6.30
N ARG A 205 23.02 -2.51 6.96
CA ARG A 205 23.84 -2.60 8.19
C ARG A 205 23.14 -3.29 9.36
N ARG A 206 21.80 -3.28 9.39
CA ARG A 206 21.00 -3.97 10.41
C ARG A 206 20.70 -5.43 10.01
N ALA A 207 21.12 -5.91 8.84
CA ALA A 207 20.84 -7.29 8.45
C ALA A 207 21.49 -8.32 9.38
N LEU A 208 20.91 -9.51 9.44
CA LEU A 208 21.55 -10.67 10.05
C LEU A 208 22.81 -11.04 9.25
N ASN A 209 23.97 -10.96 9.89
CA ASN A 209 25.26 -11.32 9.31
C ASN A 209 26.18 -11.88 10.40
N PRO A 210 26.85 -13.03 10.20
CA PRO A 210 27.76 -13.62 11.19
C PRO A 210 28.98 -12.75 11.54
N GLU A 211 29.38 -11.81 10.69
CA GLU A 211 30.49 -10.87 10.96
C GLU A 211 30.10 -9.78 11.98
N HIS A 212 28.80 -9.53 12.16
CA HIS A 212 28.27 -8.58 13.15
C HIS A 212 26.91 -9.08 13.69
N PRO A 213 26.91 -10.18 14.48
CA PRO A 213 25.70 -10.92 14.80
C PRO A 213 24.81 -10.16 15.80
N VAL A 214 23.50 -10.37 15.66
CA VAL A 214 22.48 -9.87 16.60
C VAL A 214 21.43 -10.95 16.83
N THR A 215 20.76 -10.90 17.99
CA THR A 215 19.60 -11.76 18.29
C THR A 215 18.30 -11.00 18.03
N ARG A 216 17.30 -11.66 17.43
CA ARG A 216 15.96 -11.13 17.17
C ARG A 216 14.90 -12.16 17.51
N GLY A 217 13.67 -11.69 17.74
CA GLY A 217 12.54 -12.59 18.03
C GLY A 217 12.65 -13.32 19.36
N THR A 218 13.21 -12.68 20.39
CA THR A 218 13.29 -13.23 21.75
C THR A 218 11.91 -13.47 22.35
N ALA A 219 11.80 -14.42 23.27
CA ALA A 219 10.66 -14.51 24.18
C ALA A 219 10.86 -13.50 25.33
N GLN A 220 9.84 -12.72 25.64
CA GLN A 220 9.88 -11.68 26.68
C GLN A 220 8.77 -11.93 27.71
N ASN A 221 9.10 -11.73 28.98
CA ASN A 221 8.16 -11.82 30.09
C ASN A 221 7.37 -10.50 30.25
N PRO A 222 6.35 -10.46 31.12
CA PRO A 222 5.54 -9.26 31.34
C PRO A 222 6.29 -8.04 31.88
N ASP A 223 7.50 -8.24 32.41
CA ASP A 223 8.36 -7.20 32.98
C ASP A 223 8.88 -6.19 31.94
N ILE A 224 9.06 -6.60 30.68
CA ILE A 224 9.62 -5.76 29.61
C ILE A 224 8.83 -5.74 28.30
N TYR A 225 7.90 -6.69 28.08
CA TYR A 225 7.21 -6.83 26.80
C TYR A 225 6.47 -5.55 26.39
N PHE A 226 5.75 -4.92 27.33
CA PHE A 226 4.96 -3.74 27.03
C PHE A 226 5.86 -2.55 26.60
N GLN A 227 6.95 -2.33 27.33
CA GLN A 227 7.93 -1.30 27.00
C GLN A 227 8.58 -1.56 25.63
N GLY A 228 8.88 -2.82 25.31
CA GLY A 228 9.39 -3.22 24.00
C GLY A 228 8.40 -2.94 22.87
N ARG A 229 7.10 -3.14 23.11
CA ARG A 229 6.03 -2.88 22.14
C ARG A 229 5.86 -1.39 21.82
N GLU A 230 5.92 -0.54 22.85
CA GLU A 230 5.75 0.93 22.74
C GLU A 230 7.00 1.64 22.18
N ALA A 231 8.18 1.00 22.23
CA ALA A 231 9.42 1.57 21.69
C ALA A 231 9.34 1.88 20.18
N ALA A 232 8.39 1.27 19.47
CA ALA A 232 8.15 1.51 18.06
C ALA A 232 7.36 2.79 17.75
N ASN A 233 6.71 3.43 18.75
CA ASN A 233 5.79 4.55 18.54
C ASN A 233 6.38 5.70 17.71
N ARG A 234 7.65 6.05 17.97
CA ARG A 234 8.36 7.09 17.23
C ARG A 234 8.46 6.83 15.73
N PHE A 235 8.49 5.57 15.30
CA PHE A 235 8.55 5.21 13.89
C PHE A 235 7.19 5.38 13.22
N TYR A 236 6.11 5.06 13.92
CA TYR A 236 4.74 5.24 13.42
C TYR A 236 4.31 6.70 13.38
N ALA A 237 4.71 7.51 14.37
CA ALA A 237 4.35 8.92 14.47
C ALA A 237 4.83 9.75 13.26
N GLN A 238 5.97 9.40 12.67
CA GLN A 238 6.54 10.08 11.49
C GLN A 238 6.01 9.56 10.14
N VAL A 239 5.25 8.44 10.11
CA VAL A 239 4.80 7.84 8.83
C VAL A 239 3.93 8.81 8.02
N PRO A 240 2.93 9.50 8.59
CA PRO A 240 2.08 10.42 7.82
C PRO A 240 2.88 11.49 7.08
N ASP A 241 3.82 12.14 7.77
CA ASP A 241 4.67 13.19 7.20
C ASP A 241 5.59 12.64 6.10
N ILE A 242 6.18 11.45 6.31
CA ILE A 242 7.01 10.77 5.31
C ILE A 242 6.20 10.42 4.06
N VAL A 243 4.98 9.91 4.23
CA VAL A 243 4.08 9.58 3.12
C VAL A 243 3.70 10.85 2.36
N ASN A 244 3.33 11.91 3.06
CA ASN A 244 2.98 13.19 2.46
C ASN A 244 4.18 13.80 1.69
N ASP A 245 5.39 13.75 2.25
CA ASP A 245 6.64 14.18 1.58
C ASP A 245 6.85 13.43 0.26
N TYR A 246 6.73 12.09 0.26
CA TYR A 246 6.87 11.32 -0.98
C TYR A 246 5.73 11.51 -1.97
N MET A 247 4.49 11.73 -1.49
CA MET A 247 3.37 12.13 -2.36
C MET A 247 3.66 13.46 -3.05
N GLN A 248 4.24 14.45 -2.35
CA GLN A 248 4.63 15.73 -2.94
C GLN A 248 5.78 15.58 -3.94
N GLN A 249 6.77 14.74 -3.67
CA GLN A 249 7.87 14.48 -4.61
C GLN A 249 7.37 13.78 -5.89
N ILE A 250 6.46 12.81 -5.76
CA ILE A 250 5.78 12.21 -6.92
C ILE A 250 4.93 13.24 -7.66
N ALA A 251 4.24 14.13 -6.95
CA ALA A 251 3.48 15.22 -7.56
C ALA A 251 4.38 16.19 -8.36
N GLN A 252 5.56 16.51 -7.85
CA GLN A 252 6.55 17.34 -8.57
C GLN A 252 7.06 16.66 -9.83
N LEU A 253 7.28 15.35 -9.79
CA LEU A 253 7.75 14.57 -10.95
C LEU A 253 6.68 14.46 -12.04
N THR A 254 5.41 14.30 -11.64
CA THR A 254 4.33 13.86 -12.54
C THR A 254 3.32 14.95 -12.88
N GLY A 255 3.20 15.97 -12.03
CA GLY A 255 2.14 16.97 -12.04
C GLY A 255 0.83 16.53 -11.40
N ARG A 256 0.77 15.36 -10.75
CA ARG A 256 -0.45 14.82 -10.10
C ARG A 256 -0.39 15.02 -8.58
N ASP A 257 -1.30 15.83 -8.04
CA ASP A 257 -1.35 16.12 -6.60
C ASP A 257 -1.93 14.96 -5.80
N TYR A 258 -1.17 14.51 -4.79
CA TYR A 258 -1.53 13.46 -3.84
C TYR A 258 -1.34 13.95 -2.41
N ARG A 259 -2.22 13.50 -1.52
CA ARG A 259 -2.19 13.80 -0.08
C ARG A 259 -2.65 12.56 0.70
N PRO A 260 -2.31 12.40 1.99
CA PRO A 260 -2.86 11.32 2.82
C PRO A 260 -4.39 11.24 2.77
N PHE A 261 -5.04 12.40 2.78
CA PHE A 261 -6.47 12.60 2.54
C PHE A 261 -6.63 13.71 1.50
N LYS A 262 -7.49 13.51 0.50
CA LYS A 262 -7.70 14.48 -0.58
C LYS A 262 -9.17 14.83 -0.71
N TYR A 263 -9.48 16.11 -0.58
CA TYR A 263 -10.83 16.64 -0.80
C TYR A 263 -11.06 17.00 -2.27
N TYR A 264 -12.26 16.71 -2.78
CA TYR A 264 -12.76 17.13 -4.08
C TYR A 264 -14.24 17.53 -3.97
N GLY A 265 -14.61 18.70 -4.49
CA GLY A 265 -15.99 19.18 -4.46
C GLY A 265 -16.11 20.68 -4.22
N ALA A 266 -17.30 21.13 -3.83
CA ALA A 266 -17.56 22.54 -3.54
C ALA A 266 -16.69 23.04 -2.38
N ALA A 267 -16.13 24.24 -2.47
CA ALA A 267 -15.39 24.83 -1.35
C ALA A 267 -16.28 25.11 -0.13
N ASP A 268 -17.59 25.28 -0.34
CA ASP A 268 -18.63 25.50 0.66
C ASP A 268 -19.57 24.29 0.81
N ALA A 269 -19.07 23.07 0.57
CA ALA A 269 -19.87 21.86 0.69
C ALA A 269 -20.52 21.72 2.08
N GLU A 270 -21.80 21.30 2.08
CA GLU A 270 -22.57 21.01 3.29
C GLU A 270 -22.66 19.50 3.55
N TYR A 271 -22.55 18.69 2.48
CA TYR A 271 -22.62 17.23 2.52
C TYR A 271 -21.35 16.61 1.94
N VAL A 272 -20.66 15.77 2.71
CA VAL A 272 -19.41 15.14 2.27
C VAL A 272 -19.47 13.62 2.40
N ILE A 273 -18.98 12.92 1.39
CA ILE A 273 -18.70 11.49 1.47
C ILE A 273 -17.24 11.29 1.89
N VAL A 274 -16.98 10.34 2.79
CA VAL A 274 -15.61 9.83 3.04
C VAL A 274 -15.54 8.41 2.50
N ALA A 275 -14.61 8.16 1.58
CA ALA A 275 -14.50 6.87 0.93
C ALA A 275 -13.05 6.52 0.59
N MET A 276 -12.83 5.25 0.25
CA MET A 276 -11.51 4.70 -0.07
C MET A 276 -11.58 3.74 -1.26
N GLY A 277 -10.52 3.70 -2.07
CA GLY A 277 -10.46 2.84 -3.25
C GLY A 277 -11.24 3.39 -4.45
N SER A 278 -11.62 2.51 -5.38
CA SER A 278 -12.08 2.90 -6.71
C SER A 278 -13.42 3.61 -6.73
N VAL A 279 -14.22 3.45 -5.68
CA VAL A 279 -15.51 4.14 -5.56
C VAL A 279 -15.33 5.66 -5.60
N CYS A 280 -14.17 6.15 -5.19
CA CYS A 280 -13.85 7.57 -5.18
C CYS A 280 -13.89 8.20 -6.58
N GLU A 281 -13.50 7.46 -7.64
CA GLU A 281 -13.53 7.98 -9.02
C GLU A 281 -14.98 8.21 -9.48
N THR A 282 -15.87 7.26 -9.21
CA THR A 282 -17.30 7.39 -9.53
C THR A 282 -17.98 8.48 -8.69
N ILE A 283 -17.56 8.64 -7.43
CA ILE A 283 -18.06 9.72 -6.57
C ILE A 283 -17.63 11.07 -7.12
N GLU A 284 -16.37 11.27 -7.53
CA GLU A 284 -15.93 12.54 -8.12
C GLU A 284 -16.71 12.87 -9.39
N GLU A 285 -16.91 11.91 -10.29
CA GLU A 285 -17.73 12.12 -11.50
C GLU A 285 -19.18 12.54 -11.15
N THR A 286 -19.73 11.95 -10.09
CA THR A 286 -21.07 12.30 -9.60
C THR A 286 -21.09 13.68 -8.94
N VAL A 287 -20.04 14.03 -8.19
CA VAL A 287 -19.86 15.36 -7.59
C VAL A 287 -19.84 16.41 -8.71
N ASP A 288 -19.10 16.22 -9.80
CA ASP A 288 -19.08 17.16 -10.93
C ASP A 288 -20.48 17.42 -11.51
N TYR A 289 -21.26 16.35 -11.69
CA TYR A 289 -22.63 16.46 -12.17
C TYR A 289 -23.53 17.25 -11.23
N LEU A 290 -23.41 17.03 -9.91
CA LEU A 290 -24.21 17.72 -8.89
C LEU A 290 -23.77 19.18 -8.69
N LEU A 291 -22.48 19.46 -8.77
CA LEU A 291 -21.95 20.83 -8.75
C LEU A 291 -22.51 21.66 -9.90
N ALA A 292 -22.65 21.07 -11.11
CA ALA A 292 -23.28 21.72 -12.25
C ALA A 292 -24.77 22.05 -12.02
N GLN A 293 -25.41 21.43 -11.03
CA GLN A 293 -26.79 21.72 -10.60
C GLN A 293 -26.87 22.70 -9.42
N GLY A 294 -25.72 23.16 -8.90
CA GLY A 294 -25.64 24.05 -7.75
C GLY A 294 -25.73 23.35 -6.40
N GLU A 295 -25.58 22.02 -6.35
CA GLU A 295 -25.54 21.27 -5.10
C GLU A 295 -24.21 21.46 -4.37
N LYS A 296 -24.25 21.46 -3.04
CA LYS A 296 -23.09 21.71 -2.17
C LYS A 296 -22.51 20.41 -1.62
N VAL A 297 -21.93 19.63 -2.51
CA VAL A 297 -21.41 18.29 -2.21
C VAL A 297 -19.90 18.18 -2.41
N GLY A 298 -19.30 17.23 -1.71
CA GLY A 298 -17.90 16.87 -1.92
C GLY A 298 -17.56 15.47 -1.42
N VAL A 299 -16.32 15.07 -1.64
CA VAL A 299 -15.76 13.79 -1.24
C VAL A 299 -14.36 13.96 -0.67
N ILE A 300 -14.07 13.22 0.41
CA ILE A 300 -12.71 13.02 0.91
C ILE A 300 -12.28 11.61 0.51
N LYS A 301 -11.28 11.54 -0.36
CA LYS A 301 -10.57 10.31 -0.70
C LYS A 301 -9.54 9.99 0.37
N VAL A 302 -9.60 8.78 0.92
CA VAL A 302 -8.61 8.27 1.88
C VAL A 302 -7.54 7.51 1.11
N HIS A 303 -6.32 8.04 1.05
CA HIS A 303 -5.16 7.32 0.52
C HIS A 303 -4.41 6.62 1.64
N LEU A 304 -3.98 7.35 2.68
CA LEU A 304 -3.29 6.76 3.83
C LEU A 304 -4.31 6.38 4.92
N TYR A 305 -4.76 5.14 4.92
CA TYR A 305 -5.69 4.62 5.92
C TYR A 305 -5.00 4.31 7.26
N ARG A 306 -3.75 3.84 7.23
CA ARG A 306 -2.95 3.58 8.44
C ARG A 306 -1.50 4.05 8.26
N PRO A 307 -0.91 4.71 9.28
CA PRO A 307 -1.57 5.31 10.43
C PRO A 307 -2.60 6.37 10.03
N PHE A 308 -3.73 6.43 10.73
CA PHE A 308 -4.78 7.41 10.44
C PHE A 308 -4.37 8.76 11.05
N ALA A 309 -4.04 9.73 10.21
CA ALA A 309 -3.57 11.04 10.65
C ALA A 309 -4.72 12.04 10.73
N ALA A 310 -5.29 12.20 11.92
CA ALA A 310 -6.45 13.06 12.15
C ALA A 310 -6.22 14.51 11.69
N ASP A 311 -5.03 15.06 11.93
CA ASP A 311 -4.70 16.43 11.53
C ASP A 311 -4.80 16.60 10.00
N TYR A 312 -4.18 15.70 9.23
CA TYR A 312 -4.29 15.69 7.76
C TYR A 312 -5.72 15.48 7.25
N PHE A 313 -6.57 14.74 7.99
CA PHE A 313 -7.97 14.56 7.63
C PHE A 313 -8.78 15.83 7.88
N LEU A 314 -8.61 16.46 9.04
CA LEU A 314 -9.31 17.70 9.41
C LEU A 314 -8.90 18.88 8.53
N ASP A 315 -7.63 18.95 8.12
CA ASP A 315 -7.10 20.01 7.25
C ASP A 315 -7.80 20.09 5.89
N VAL A 316 -8.35 18.97 5.40
CA VAL A 316 -9.05 18.91 4.10
C VAL A 316 -10.56 18.95 4.23
N LEU A 317 -11.12 18.88 5.45
CA LEU A 317 -12.56 18.90 5.69
C LEU A 317 -13.08 20.35 5.67
N PRO A 318 -13.97 20.73 4.73
CA PRO A 318 -14.50 22.08 4.71
C PRO A 318 -15.26 22.43 6.02
N PRO A 319 -15.08 23.63 6.57
CA PRO A 319 -15.72 24.02 7.83
C PRO A 319 -17.25 24.18 7.71
N THR A 320 -17.78 24.21 6.48
CA THR A 320 -19.21 24.32 6.16
C THR A 320 -19.96 22.99 6.23
N VAL A 321 -19.25 21.87 6.39
CA VAL A 321 -19.85 20.54 6.39
C VAL A 321 -20.79 20.37 7.57
N THR A 322 -22.02 19.93 7.28
CA THR A 322 -23.05 19.66 8.29
C THR A 322 -23.38 18.18 8.41
N ARG A 323 -23.13 17.38 7.37
CA ARG A 323 -23.36 15.93 7.36
C ARG A 323 -22.27 15.19 6.59
N ILE A 324 -21.87 14.05 7.13
CA ILE A 324 -20.88 13.16 6.52
C ILE A 324 -21.50 11.76 6.35
N ALA A 325 -21.29 11.15 5.20
CA ALA A 325 -21.55 9.73 4.98
C ALA A 325 -20.22 9.01 4.75
N VAL A 326 -19.88 8.04 5.59
CA VAL A 326 -18.68 7.22 5.43
C VAL A 326 -19.05 5.93 4.71
N LEU A 327 -18.32 5.60 3.64
CA LEU A 327 -18.58 4.41 2.82
C LEU A 327 -17.47 3.39 3.01
N ASP A 328 -17.82 2.28 3.68
CA ASP A 328 -16.95 1.12 3.83
C ASP A 328 -17.25 0.06 2.77
N ARG A 329 -16.19 -0.45 2.14
CA ARG A 329 -16.28 -1.57 1.19
C ARG A 329 -16.06 -2.91 1.90
N THR A 330 -16.68 -3.11 3.06
CA THR A 330 -16.56 -4.34 3.85
C THR A 330 -17.80 -4.55 4.72
N LYS A 331 -17.84 -5.67 5.45
CA LYS A 331 -18.86 -5.98 6.45
C LYS A 331 -18.20 -6.62 7.66
N GLU A 332 -18.40 -6.06 8.85
CA GLU A 332 -18.06 -6.70 10.13
C GLU A 332 -19.37 -7.09 10.85
N PRO A 333 -19.84 -8.36 10.77
CA PRO A 333 -21.12 -8.75 11.36
C PRO A 333 -21.14 -8.55 12.88
N GLY A 334 -22.11 -7.78 13.37
CA GLY A 334 -22.28 -7.49 14.80
C GLY A 334 -21.45 -6.30 15.30
N SER A 335 -20.68 -5.62 14.45
CA SER A 335 -20.04 -4.36 14.81
C SER A 335 -21.07 -3.21 14.91
N LEU A 336 -20.70 -2.16 15.64
CA LEU A 336 -21.49 -0.91 15.69
C LEU A 336 -21.44 -0.15 14.36
N GLY A 337 -20.31 -0.26 13.65
CA GLY A 337 -20.06 0.29 12.34
C GLY A 337 -18.83 -0.38 11.73
N GLU A 338 -18.63 -0.17 10.44
CA GLU A 338 -17.50 -0.68 9.68
C GLU A 338 -16.22 0.16 9.94
N PRO A 339 -15.01 -0.32 9.56
CA PRO A 339 -13.76 0.23 10.09
C PRO A 339 -13.41 1.67 9.75
N LEU A 340 -13.93 2.25 8.66
CA LEU A 340 -13.67 3.65 8.29
C LEU A 340 -14.64 4.61 8.99
N TYR A 341 -15.86 4.17 9.31
CA TYR A 341 -16.91 4.94 10.01
C TYR A 341 -16.55 5.25 11.47
#